data_AF-A0A9D7X9V2-F1
#
_entry.id   AF-A0A9D7X9V2-F1
#
_cell.length_a   1.000
_cell.length_b   1.000
_cell.length_c   1.000
_cell.angle_alpha   90.00
_cell.angle_beta   90.00
_cell.angle_gamma   90.00
#
_symmetry.space_group_name_H-M   'P 1'
#
loop_
_entity.id
_entity.type
_entity.pdbx_description
1 polymer ?
#
loop_
_entity_poly.entity_id
_entity_poly.type
_entity_poly.pdbx_seq_one_letter_code
_entity_poly.pdbx_strand_id
1 'polypeptide(L)'
;MRNWQYGAARGDVAAAIEQLLNTRNVVLNRPAVEAGLSQLLAGGDFADGVIAYEGRWLGGDTFVSFDKQAVALLKAEGHAARLL
;
A
#
# COMPACT_ATOMS: atom_id res chain seq x y z
N MET A 1 -14.36 6.23 -20.27
CA MET A 1 -14.00 5.47 -19.05
C MET A 1 -14.63 6.19 -17.87
N ARG A 2 -15.41 5.49 -17.03
CA ARG A 2 -16.14 6.11 -15.92
C ARG A 2 -15.15 6.30 -14.76
N ASN A 3 -14.88 7.54 -14.36
CA ASN A 3 -14.01 7.85 -13.22
C ASN A 3 -14.78 7.55 -11.92
N TRP A 4 -14.52 6.39 -11.32
CA TRP A 4 -15.03 6.00 -9.99
C TRP A 4 -14.22 6.66 -8.86
N GLN A 5 -13.75 7.88 -9.07
CA GLN A 5 -13.14 8.64 -7.98
C GLN A 5 -14.25 9.44 -7.32
N TYR A 6 -14.52 9.17 -6.04
CA TYR A 6 -15.41 9.98 -5.20
C TYR A 6 -14.88 11.41 -4.95
N GLY A 7 -13.89 11.88 -5.72
CA GLY A 7 -13.32 13.23 -5.65
C GLY A 7 -12.39 13.48 -4.47
N ALA A 8 -12.17 12.51 -3.57
CA ALA A 8 -11.25 12.66 -2.45
C ALA A 8 -9.80 12.72 -2.95
N ALA A 9 -9.03 13.70 -2.46
CA ALA A 9 -7.62 13.75 -2.79
C ALA A 9 -6.88 12.62 -2.07
N ARG A 10 -5.82 12.09 -2.70
CA ARG A 10 -4.96 11.06 -2.09
C ARG A 10 -4.46 11.45 -0.71
N GLY A 11 -4.08 12.72 -0.52
CA GLY A 11 -3.66 13.25 0.77
C GLY A 11 -4.76 13.19 1.82
N ASP A 12 -6.01 13.44 1.44
CA ASP A 12 -7.15 13.34 2.36
C ASP A 12 -7.39 11.88 2.78
N VAL A 13 -7.26 10.95 1.83
CA VAL A 13 -7.37 9.51 2.11
C VAL A 13 -6.25 9.05 3.05
N ALA A 14 -5.01 9.45 2.79
CA ALA A 14 -3.86 9.13 3.65
C ALA A 14 -4.05 9.70 5.06
N ALA A 15 -4.44 10.97 5.18
CA ALA A 15 -4.70 11.62 6.47
C ALA A 15 -5.83 10.93 7.25
N ALA A 16 -6.89 10.48 6.58
CA ALA A 16 -7.97 9.74 7.23
C ALA A 16 -7.49 8.38 7.76
N ILE A 17 -6.66 7.65 7.00
CA ILE A 17 -6.08 6.38 7.44
C ILE A 17 -5.11 6.60 8.62
N GLU A 18 -4.29 7.66 8.60
CA GLU A 18 -3.43 8.04 9.71
C GLU A 18 -4.23 8.39 10.98
N GLN A 19 -5.39 9.03 10.85
CA GLN A 19 -6.28 9.28 11.99
C GLN A 19 -6.82 7.96 12.57
N LEU A 20 -7.22 7.01 11.73
CA LEU A 20 -7.64 5.68 12.17
C LEU A 20 -6.49 4.94 12.88
N LEU A 21 -5.27 5.02 12.36
CA LEU A 21 -4.05 4.48 12.99
C LEU A 21 -3.81 5.05 14.40
N ASN A 22 -4.16 6.30 14.63
CA ASN A 22 -3.95 6.98 15.91
C ASN A 22 -5.16 6.87 16.86
N THR A 23 -6.21 6.14 16.46
CA THR A 23 -7.43 6.00 17.23
C THR A 23 -7.37 4.77 18.16
N ARG A 24 -7.69 4.96 19.45
CA ARG A 24 -7.53 3.92 20.49
C ARG A 24 -8.46 2.71 20.36
N ASN A 25 -9.62 2.87 19.73
CA ASN A 25 -10.66 1.84 19.62
C ASN A 25 -10.73 1.20 18.22
N VAL A 26 -9.70 1.37 17.39
CA VAL A 26 -9.59 0.71 16.09
C VAL A 26 -8.55 -0.41 16.18
N VAL A 27 -8.96 -1.63 15.86
CA VAL A 27 -8.06 -2.78 15.73
C VAL A 27 -7.59 -2.87 14.29
N LEU A 28 -6.28 -2.94 14.09
CA LEU A 28 -5.65 -2.95 12.78
C LEU A 28 -4.31 -3.70 12.84
N ASN A 29 -3.90 -4.26 11.71
CA ASN A 29 -2.52 -4.72 11.54
C ASN A 29 -1.67 -3.48 11.22
N ARG A 30 -1.06 -2.88 12.25
CA ARG A 30 -0.35 -1.59 12.12
C ARG A 30 0.76 -1.63 11.07
N PRO A 31 1.68 -2.60 11.08
CA PRO A 31 2.70 -2.71 10.04
C PRO A 31 2.15 -2.83 8.62
N ALA A 32 1.05 -3.57 8.41
CA ALA A 32 0.45 -3.71 7.09
C ALA A 32 -0.17 -2.38 6.60
N VAL A 33 -0.86 -1.65 7.47
CA VAL A 33 -1.43 -0.34 7.13
C VAL A 33 -0.33 0.68 6.87
N GLU A 34 0.76 0.68 7.64
CA GLU A 34 1.92 1.55 7.43
C GLU A 34 2.59 1.26 6.08
N ALA A 35 2.74 -0.01 5.69
CA ALA A 35 3.24 -0.39 4.37
C ALA A 35 2.33 0.08 3.24
N GLY A 36 1.00 -0.06 3.40
CA GLY A 36 0.04 0.49 2.45
C GLY A 36 0.11 2.01 2.34
N LEU A 37 0.24 2.73 3.46
CA LEU A 37 0.41 4.18 3.48
C LEU A 37 1.70 4.61 2.75
N SER A 38 2.81 3.89 2.94
CA SER A 38 4.06 4.14 2.20
C SER A 38 3.83 4.13 0.69
N GLN A 39 3.19 3.07 0.18
CA GLN A 39 2.88 2.97 -1.26
C GLN A 39 1.92 4.05 -1.74
N LEU A 40 0.88 4.35 -0.97
CA LEU A 40 -0.06 5.41 -1.30
C LEU A 40 0.65 6.77 -1.42
N LEU A 41 1.51 7.12 -0.46
CA LEU A 41 2.26 8.38 -0.44
C LEU A 41 3.34 8.43 -1.53
N ALA A 42 3.93 7.29 -1.89
CA ALA A 42 4.84 7.16 -3.04
C ALA A 42 4.11 7.26 -4.40
N GLY A 43 2.79 7.33 -4.39
CA GLY A 43 1.95 7.55 -5.56
C GLY A 43 1.40 6.28 -6.21
N GLY A 44 1.61 5.12 -5.59
CA GLY A 44 1.03 3.83 -5.95
C GLY A 44 -0.35 3.59 -5.32
N ASP A 45 -0.74 2.32 -5.26
CA ASP A 45 -1.96 1.86 -4.59
C ASP A 45 -1.63 1.40 -3.16
N PHE A 46 -2.49 1.75 -2.21
CA PHE A 46 -2.40 1.28 -0.83
C PHE A 46 -2.40 -0.25 -0.75
N ALA A 47 -3.19 -0.91 -1.60
CA ALA A 47 -3.33 -2.36 -1.60
C ALA A 47 -2.01 -3.07 -1.94
N ASP A 48 -1.19 -2.51 -2.83
CA ASP A 48 0.10 -3.12 -3.22
C ASP A 48 1.06 -3.18 -2.03
N GLY A 49 1.11 -2.13 -1.22
CA GLY A 49 1.93 -2.08 0.00
C GLY A 49 1.47 -3.11 1.05
N VAL A 50 0.14 -3.21 1.26
CA VAL A 50 -0.45 -4.21 2.18
C VAL A 50 -0.14 -5.63 1.71
N ILE A 51 -0.37 -5.94 0.43
CA ILE A 51 -0.14 -7.27 -0.15
C ILE A 51 1.35 -7.64 -0.08
N ALA A 52 2.24 -6.69 -0.40
CA ALA A 52 3.68 -6.92 -0.31
C ALA A 52 4.14 -7.17 1.13
N TYR A 53 3.60 -6.45 2.11
CA TYR A 53 3.89 -6.68 3.52
C TYR A 53 3.40 -8.06 3.98
N GLU A 54 2.12 -8.36 3.78
CA GLU A 54 1.50 -9.63 4.22
C GLU A 54 2.16 -10.83 3.54
N GLY A 55 2.49 -10.72 2.24
CA GLY A 55 3.23 -11.75 1.52
C GLY A 55 4.58 -12.07 2.19
N ARG A 56 5.37 -11.05 2.54
CA ARG A 56 6.64 -11.24 3.26
C ARG A 56 6.43 -11.78 4.67
N TRP A 57 5.43 -11.28 5.38
CA TRP A 57 5.07 -11.74 6.73
C TRP A 57 4.74 -13.24 6.74
N LEU A 58 4.09 -13.73 5.69
CA LEU A 58 3.75 -15.15 5.51
C LEU A 58 4.90 -15.99 4.91
N GLY A 59 6.09 -15.41 4.71
CA GLY A 59 7.27 -16.11 4.20
C GLY A 59 7.43 -16.10 2.68
N GLY A 60 6.73 -15.23 1.96
CA GLY A 60 6.89 -15.04 0.53
C GLY A 60 8.15 -14.23 0.19
N ASP A 61 8.94 -14.72 -0.77
CA ASP A 61 10.23 -14.13 -1.13
C ASP A 61 10.14 -12.94 -2.09
N THR A 62 9.13 -12.89 -2.96
CA THR A 62 9.05 -11.90 -4.03
C THR A 62 7.61 -11.48 -4.27
N PHE A 63 7.35 -10.17 -4.29
CA PHE A 63 6.08 -9.62 -4.73
C PHE A 63 5.98 -9.72 -6.25
N VAL A 64 4.90 -10.29 -6.77
CA VAL A 64 4.72 -10.51 -8.21
C VAL A 64 3.41 -9.88 -8.66
N SER A 65 3.48 -9.00 -9.66
CA SER A 65 2.30 -8.29 -10.20
C SER A 65 2.46 -8.00 -11.69
N PHE A 66 1.34 -7.79 -12.38
CA PHE A 66 1.30 -7.25 -13.74
C PHE A 66 1.35 -5.71 -13.76
N ASP A 67 1.20 -5.08 -12.59
CA ASP A 67 1.29 -3.63 -12.45
C ASP A 67 2.76 -3.18 -12.42
N LYS A 68 3.17 -2.45 -13.46
CA LYS A 68 4.52 -1.91 -13.61
C LYS A 68 4.87 -0.89 -12.54
N GLN A 69 3.91 -0.05 -12.14
CA GLN A 69 4.11 0.99 -11.16
C GLN A 69 4.29 0.38 -9.76
N ALA A 70 3.42 -0.57 -9.38
CA ALA A 70 3.54 -1.27 -8.10
C ALA A 70 4.92 -1.94 -7.95
N VAL A 71 5.35 -2.68 -8.98
CA VAL A 71 6.67 -3.33 -8.99
C VAL A 71 7.81 -2.32 -8.92
N ALA A 72 7.72 -1.19 -9.63
CA ALA A 72 8.75 -0.16 -9.62
C ALA A 72 8.88 0.51 -8.25
N LEU A 73 7.75 0.87 -7.62
CA LEU A 73 7.74 1.51 -6.31
C LEU A 73 8.26 0.56 -5.22
N LEU A 74 7.82 -0.69 -5.19
CA LEU A 74 8.32 -1.67 -4.22
C LEU A 74 9.82 -1.96 -4.39
N LYS A 75 10.32 -1.98 -5.64
CA LYS A 75 11.77 -2.07 -5.89
C LYS A 75 12.53 -0.84 -5.36
N ALA A 76 11.97 0.36 -5.53
CA ALA A 76 12.58 1.59 -5.02
C ALA A 76 12.65 1.61 -3.49
N GLU A 77 11.71 0.95 -2.81
CA GLU A 77 11.71 0.71 -1.35
C GLU A 77 12.67 -0.42 -0.93
N GLY A 78 13.38 -1.06 -1.86
CA GLY A 78 14.34 -2.14 -1.60
C GLY A 78 13.72 -3.53 -1.49
N HIS A 79 12.46 -3.70 -1.86
CA HIS A 79 11.79 -5.00 -1.83
C HIS A 79 12.06 -5.82 -3.10
N ALA A 80 12.15 -7.13 -2.93
CA ALA A 80 12.14 -8.06 -4.05
C ALA A 80 10.77 -8.07 -4.72
N ALA A 81 10.70 -7.53 -5.95
CA ALA A 81 9.48 -7.52 -6.74
C ALA A 81 9.74 -7.85 -8.22
N ARG A 82 8.75 -8.46 -8.90
CA ARG A 82 8.84 -8.90 -10.29
C ARG A 82 7.59 -8.56 -11.08
N LEU A 83 7.79 -8.00 -12.26
CA LEU A 83 6.74 -7.80 -13.27
C LEU A 83 6.50 -9.11 -14.03
N LEU A 84 5.24 -9.49 -14.19
CA LEU A 84 4.80 -10.57 -15.10
C LEU A 84 4.25 -10.04 -16.42
#